data_AF-A0AAJ0FKQ5-F1
#
_entry.id   AF-A0AAJ0FKQ5-F1
#
_cell.length_a   1.000
_cell.length_b   1.000
_cell.length_c   1.000
_cell.angle_alpha   90.00
_cell.angle_beta   90.00
_cell.angle_gamma   90.00
#
_symmetry.space_group_name_H-M   'P 1'
#
loop_
_entity.id
_entity.type
_entity.pdbx_description
1 polymer ?
#
loop_
_entity_poly.entity_id
_entity_poly.type
_entity_poly.pdbx_seq_one_letter_code
_entity_poly.pdbx_strand_id
1 'polypeptide(L)'
;MNAKVNIRVQRPALIHLTVRKKWDWVIITYDQLLAKYKFFNAAYKADNGKRVKASLFSKLLKETGSSICFLVLDEVQNALRDQGKRHAAIKGLSYSRGLFLSGTFMPDRWYEIHEILALMPRPHPFMAPRLFDAIFRPWESDRQFDRLESQTRIAYSNRRIVFLLPNFVARPAAVLSHLDGCVRESLQFDVDPADEAAIIHYTRGFYKRTTSVAAAEG
;
A
#
# COMPACT_ATOMS: atom_id res chain seq x y z
N MET A 1 -13.57 6.21 8.44
CA MET A 1 -13.62 6.85 7.11
C MET A 1 -13.55 5.76 6.05
N ASN A 2 -14.51 5.67 5.13
CA ASN A 2 -14.53 4.65 4.07
C ASN A 2 -13.77 5.16 2.84
N ALA A 3 -12.57 4.63 2.59
CA ALA A 3 -11.77 4.97 1.42
C ALA A 3 -12.45 4.50 0.11
N LYS A 4 -12.32 5.31 -0.96
CA LYS A 4 -13.01 5.12 -2.24
C LYS A 4 -12.02 4.85 -3.37
N VAL A 5 -12.46 4.10 -4.38
CA VAL A 5 -11.72 3.79 -5.62
C VAL A 5 -12.53 4.35 -6.77
N ASN A 6 -11.92 5.22 -7.60
CA ASN A 6 -12.57 5.77 -8.79
C ASN A 6 -12.03 5.06 -10.04
N ILE A 7 -12.92 4.49 -10.85
CA ILE A 7 -12.59 3.70 -12.04
C ILE A 7 -13.19 4.40 -13.26
N ARG A 8 -12.34 4.75 -14.24
CA ARG A 8 -12.77 5.26 -15.55
C ARG A 8 -12.58 4.19 -16.61
N VAL A 9 -13.63 3.90 -17.37
CA VAL A 9 -13.64 2.89 -18.44
C VAL A 9 -13.65 3.60 -19.81
N GLN A 10 -12.68 3.34 -20.68
CA GLN A 10 -12.65 3.85 -22.07
C GLN A 10 -12.53 2.66 -23.04
N ARG A 11 -12.99 2.88 -24.27
CA ARG A 11 -13.37 1.85 -25.25
C ARG A 11 -12.14 1.17 -25.89
N PRO A 12 -12.06 -0.17 -25.95
CA PRO A 12 -11.45 -0.84 -27.09
C PRO A 12 -12.42 -0.74 -28.27
N ALA A 13 -11.91 -0.49 -29.49
CA ALA A 13 -12.72 -0.27 -30.70
C ALA A 13 -13.57 -1.48 -31.15
N LEU A 14 -13.55 -2.61 -30.43
CA LEU A 14 -14.02 -3.91 -30.92
C LEU A 14 -15.06 -4.64 -30.04
N ILE A 15 -15.52 -4.07 -28.93
CA ILE A 15 -16.53 -4.74 -28.08
C ILE A 15 -17.86 -3.99 -28.12
N HIS A 16 -18.50 -4.08 -29.27
CA HIS A 16 -19.90 -3.71 -29.52
C HIS A 16 -20.83 -4.85 -29.10
N LEU A 17 -20.92 -5.17 -27.80
CA LEU A 17 -22.00 -6.03 -27.30
C LEU A 17 -22.58 -5.47 -26.00
N THR A 18 -23.78 -4.90 -26.16
CA THR A 18 -24.93 -5.01 -25.22
C THR A 18 -24.70 -4.71 -23.74
N VAL A 19 -24.44 -3.43 -23.39
CA VAL A 19 -24.76 -2.91 -22.05
C VAL A 19 -25.54 -1.61 -22.19
N ARG A 20 -26.83 -1.67 -21.83
CA ARG A 20 -27.78 -0.55 -21.74
C ARG A 20 -27.33 0.36 -20.57
N LYS A 21 -27.08 1.64 -20.85
CA LYS A 21 -26.47 2.69 -20.00
C LYS A 21 -25.01 2.39 -19.57
N LYS A 22 -24.06 3.06 -20.25
CA LYS A 22 -22.62 3.03 -19.96
C LYS A 22 -22.28 4.17 -19.00
N TRP A 23 -21.59 3.85 -17.91
CA TRP A 23 -21.11 4.83 -16.93
C TRP A 23 -19.68 5.24 -17.30
N ASP A 24 -19.40 6.55 -17.35
CA ASP A 24 -18.04 7.06 -17.59
C ASP A 24 -17.11 6.81 -16.39
N TRP A 25 -17.70 6.79 -15.19
CA TRP A 25 -17.02 6.61 -13.92
C TRP A 25 -17.78 5.62 -13.05
N VAL A 26 -17.03 4.78 -12.34
CA VAL A 26 -17.54 3.84 -11.35
C VAL A 26 -16.75 4.05 -10.06
N ILE A 27 -17.45 4.37 -8.98
CA ILE A 27 -16.85 4.56 -7.65
C ILE A 27 -17.22 3.36 -6.79
N ILE A 28 -16.21 2.66 -6.27
CA ILE A 28 -16.40 1.50 -5.38
C ILE A 28 -15.48 1.62 -4.16
N THR A 29 -15.86 1.01 -3.05
CA THR A 29 -14.97 0.89 -1.89
C THR A 29 -14.01 -0.30 -2.05
N TYR A 30 -12.91 -0.29 -1.30
CA TYR A 30 -11.99 -1.43 -1.28
C TYR A 30 -12.66 -2.75 -0.86
N ASP A 31 -13.62 -2.70 0.06
CA ASP A 31 -14.32 -3.90 0.53
C ASP A 31 -15.27 -4.46 -0.52
N GLN A 32 -15.96 -3.59 -1.26
CA GLN A 32 -16.76 -4.01 -2.41
C GLN A 32 -15.89 -4.64 -3.51
N LEU A 33 -14.73 -4.04 -3.80
CA LEU A 33 -13.76 -4.61 -4.74
C LEU A 33 -13.29 -5.99 -4.27
N LEU A 34 -12.91 -6.11 -3.00
CA LEU A 34 -12.47 -7.37 -2.39
C LEU A 34 -13.56 -8.44 -2.41
N ALA A 35 -14.82 -8.08 -2.10
CA ALA A 35 -15.95 -9.00 -2.16
C ALA A 35 -16.15 -9.55 -3.58
N LYS A 36 -16.08 -8.68 -4.60
CA LYS A 36 -16.16 -9.09 -6.02
C LYS A 36 -14.98 -9.99 -6.41
N TYR A 37 -13.78 -9.71 -5.92
CA TYR A 37 -12.59 -10.54 -6.17
C TYR A 37 -12.73 -11.94 -5.55
N LYS A 38 -13.22 -12.03 -4.32
CA LYS A 38 -13.51 -13.30 -3.64
C LYS A 38 -14.55 -14.12 -4.41
N PHE A 39 -15.65 -13.47 -4.81
CA PHE A 39 -16.68 -14.12 -5.62
C PHE A 39 -16.12 -14.64 -6.95
N PHE A 40 -15.34 -13.82 -7.66
CA PHE A 40 -14.69 -14.23 -8.90
C PHE A 40 -13.79 -15.45 -8.70
N ASN A 41 -12.92 -15.44 -7.68
CA ASN A 41 -12.03 -16.56 -7.39
C ASN A 41 -12.80 -17.83 -7.02
N ALA A 42 -13.90 -17.71 -6.28
CA ALA A 42 -14.77 -18.85 -5.96
C ALA A 42 -15.43 -19.43 -7.23
N ALA A 43 -16.00 -18.57 -8.08
CA ALA A 43 -16.61 -18.99 -9.34
C ALA A 43 -15.59 -19.60 -10.31
N TYR A 44 -14.40 -19.01 -10.41
CA TYR A 44 -13.31 -19.51 -11.25
C TYR A 44 -12.84 -20.90 -10.79
N LYS A 45 -12.76 -21.13 -9.48
CA LYS A 45 -12.45 -22.46 -8.92
C LYS A 45 -13.57 -23.47 -9.21
N ALA A 46 -14.83 -23.08 -9.02
CA ALA A 46 -15.97 -23.95 -9.25
C ALA A 46 -16.11 -24.39 -10.72
N ASP A 47 -15.73 -23.53 -11.66
CA ASP A 47 -15.80 -23.81 -13.11
C ASP A 47 -14.51 -24.47 -13.65
N ASN A 48 -13.65 -25.04 -12.79
CA ASN A 48 -12.34 -25.61 -13.15
C ASN A 48 -11.48 -24.68 -14.03
N GLY A 49 -11.54 -23.38 -13.76
CA GLY A 49 -10.81 -22.35 -14.50
C GLY A 49 -11.38 -22.00 -15.88
N LYS A 50 -12.59 -22.49 -16.22
CA LYS A 50 -13.31 -22.05 -17.42
C LYS A 50 -13.81 -20.60 -17.27
N ARG A 51 -14.14 -19.99 -18.42
CA ARG A 51 -14.35 -18.54 -18.58
C ARG A 51 -15.55 -18.05 -17.76
N VAL A 52 -15.27 -17.47 -16.59
CA VAL A 52 -16.24 -16.64 -15.85
C VAL A 52 -16.59 -15.42 -16.72
N LYS A 53 -17.76 -15.47 -17.38
CA LYS A 53 -18.22 -14.42 -18.29
C LYS A 53 -18.49 -13.13 -17.49
N ALA A 54 -17.88 -12.02 -17.93
CA ALA A 54 -18.14 -10.65 -17.48
C ALA A 54 -17.76 -10.28 -16.02
N SER A 55 -16.57 -10.69 -15.57
CA SER A 55 -15.97 -10.21 -14.31
C SER A 55 -14.93 -9.10 -14.56
N LEU A 56 -14.85 -8.10 -13.67
CA LEU A 56 -13.78 -7.08 -13.60
C LEU A 56 -12.36 -7.68 -13.55
N PHE A 57 -12.25 -8.95 -13.18
CA PHE A 57 -10.99 -9.69 -13.01
C PHE A 57 -10.76 -10.73 -14.11
N SER A 58 -11.55 -10.70 -15.19
CA SER A 58 -11.44 -11.67 -16.28
C SER A 58 -10.09 -11.55 -17.00
N LYS A 59 -9.41 -12.70 -17.17
CA LYS A 59 -8.16 -12.79 -17.95
C LYS A 59 -8.36 -12.35 -19.41
N LEU A 60 -9.56 -12.57 -19.96
CA LEU A 60 -9.89 -12.15 -21.32
C LEU A 60 -9.81 -10.63 -21.46
N LEU A 61 -10.17 -9.86 -20.42
CA LEU A 61 -10.00 -8.39 -20.42
C LEU A 61 -8.53 -7.97 -20.34
N LYS A 62 -7.63 -8.82 -19.83
CA LYS A 62 -6.18 -8.56 -19.93
C LYS A 62 -5.67 -8.82 -21.34
N GLU A 63 -6.17 -9.87 -21.99
CA GLU A 63 -5.74 -10.30 -23.34
C GLU A 63 -6.31 -9.42 -24.47
N THR A 64 -7.56 -8.98 -24.38
CA THR A 64 -8.22 -8.15 -25.42
C THR A 64 -8.01 -6.65 -25.22
N GLY A 65 -7.21 -6.25 -24.23
CA GLY A 65 -6.96 -4.86 -23.85
C GLY A 65 -7.78 -4.40 -22.63
N SER A 66 -7.16 -3.53 -21.84
CA SER A 66 -7.63 -3.15 -20.49
C SER A 66 -9.07 -2.65 -20.47
N SER A 67 -9.90 -3.30 -19.64
CA SER A 67 -11.28 -2.85 -19.39
C SER A 67 -11.38 -1.52 -18.66
N ILE A 68 -10.32 -1.12 -17.95
CA ILE A 68 -10.26 0.13 -17.20
C ILE A 68 -9.19 1.00 -17.84
N CYS A 69 -9.53 2.23 -18.22
CA CYS A 69 -8.54 3.12 -18.81
C CYS A 69 -7.80 3.94 -17.77
N PHE A 70 -8.46 4.26 -16.67
CA PHE A 70 -7.87 4.99 -15.57
C PHE A 70 -8.36 4.45 -14.24
N LEU A 71 -7.44 3.96 -13.42
CA LEU A 71 -7.70 3.54 -12.05
C LEU A 71 -7.18 4.62 -11.10
N VAL A 72 -8.03 5.11 -10.20
CA VAL A 72 -7.64 6.01 -9.11
C VAL A 72 -7.83 5.28 -7.80
N LEU A 73 -6.76 5.16 -7.02
CA LEU A 73 -6.79 4.62 -5.67
C LEU A 73 -6.60 5.76 -4.69
N ASP A 74 -7.59 5.99 -3.82
CA ASP A 74 -7.51 6.98 -2.76
C ASP A 74 -7.10 6.30 -1.44
N GLU A 75 -6.22 6.94 -0.68
CA GLU A 75 -5.59 6.38 0.51
C GLU A 75 -5.01 4.97 0.27
N VAL A 76 -4.18 4.83 -0.77
CA VAL A 76 -3.67 3.54 -1.26
C VAL A 76 -2.95 2.72 -0.18
N GLN A 77 -2.37 3.36 0.84
CA GLN A 77 -1.76 2.69 1.98
C GLN A 77 -2.75 1.77 2.73
N ASN A 78 -4.06 2.05 2.71
CA ASN A 78 -5.08 1.18 3.29
C ASN A 78 -5.28 -0.13 2.51
N ALA A 79 -4.94 -0.13 1.21
CA ALA A 79 -4.96 -1.34 0.40
C ALA A 79 -3.76 -2.27 0.68
N LEU A 80 -2.68 -1.73 1.26
CA LEU A 80 -1.44 -2.46 1.53
C LEU A 80 -1.44 -3.16 2.89
N ARG A 81 -2.11 -2.60 3.90
CA ARG A 81 -2.09 -3.09 5.30
C ARG A 81 -2.68 -4.50 5.50
N ASP A 82 -3.62 -4.91 4.64
CA ASP A 82 -4.56 -6.00 4.95
C ASP A 82 -4.12 -7.39 4.45
N GLN A 83 -2.91 -7.82 4.86
CA GLN A 83 -2.31 -9.14 4.53
C GLN A 83 -2.47 -9.54 3.04
N GLY A 84 -2.25 -8.59 2.12
CA GLY A 84 -2.22 -8.84 0.68
C GLY A 84 -3.56 -9.13 0.00
N LYS A 85 -4.70 -9.26 0.70
CA LYS A 85 -5.98 -9.62 0.05
C LYS A 85 -6.55 -8.50 -0.81
N ARG A 86 -6.63 -7.28 -0.25
CA ARG A 86 -7.04 -6.08 -1.01
C ARG A 86 -6.03 -5.76 -2.11
N HIS A 87 -4.74 -5.89 -1.80
CA HIS A 87 -3.67 -5.74 -2.78
C HIS A 87 -3.79 -6.71 -3.95
N ALA A 88 -4.03 -7.98 -3.68
CA ALA A 88 -4.26 -9.01 -4.69
C ALA A 88 -5.50 -8.73 -5.54
N ALA A 89 -6.57 -8.22 -4.92
CA ALA A 89 -7.76 -7.79 -5.66
C ALA A 89 -7.42 -6.67 -6.65
N ILE A 90 -6.65 -5.66 -6.23
CA ILE A 90 -6.25 -4.55 -7.11
C ILE A 90 -5.28 -5.02 -8.20
N LYS A 91 -4.27 -5.84 -7.88
CA LYS A 91 -3.37 -6.50 -8.86
C LYS A 91 -4.15 -7.36 -9.88
N GLY A 92 -5.30 -7.88 -9.46
CA GLY A 92 -6.20 -8.64 -10.32
C GLY A 92 -6.86 -7.81 -11.42
N LEU A 93 -7.00 -6.49 -11.22
CA LEU A 93 -7.63 -5.60 -12.19
C LEU A 93 -6.78 -5.44 -13.46
N SER A 94 -7.45 -5.13 -14.57
CA SER A 94 -6.82 -4.82 -15.85
C SER A 94 -7.06 -3.35 -16.19
N TYR A 95 -6.03 -2.52 -16.03
CA TYR A 95 -6.08 -1.08 -16.30
C TYR A 95 -4.88 -0.55 -17.09
N SER A 96 -5.10 0.49 -17.89
CA SER A 96 -4.04 1.11 -18.72
C SER A 96 -3.21 2.16 -17.99
N ARG A 97 -3.82 2.89 -17.04
CA ARG A 97 -3.19 3.98 -16.28
C ARG A 97 -3.66 3.95 -14.84
N GLY A 98 -2.77 4.27 -13.91
CA GLY A 98 -3.05 4.34 -12.47
C GLY A 98 -2.67 5.70 -11.90
N LEU A 99 -3.50 6.23 -11.01
CA LEU A 99 -3.18 7.35 -10.13
C LEU A 99 -3.41 6.88 -8.69
N PHE A 100 -2.35 6.87 -7.89
CA PHE A 100 -2.39 6.36 -6.53
C PHE A 100 -2.15 7.51 -5.57
N LEU A 101 -3.15 7.81 -4.75
CA LEU A 101 -3.13 8.92 -3.81
C LEU A 101 -2.91 8.35 -2.41
N SER A 102 -1.99 8.96 -1.68
CA SER A 102 -1.71 8.67 -0.27
C SER A 102 -1.42 9.99 0.43
N GLY A 103 -2.00 10.19 1.62
CA GLY A 103 -1.66 11.33 2.46
C GLY A 103 -0.28 11.25 3.08
N THR A 104 0.27 10.05 3.30
CA THR A 104 1.59 9.89 3.94
C THR A 104 2.21 8.54 3.59
N PHE A 105 3.46 8.55 3.14
CA PHE A 105 4.31 7.37 3.08
C PHE A 105 5.14 7.32 4.37
N MET A 106 5.18 6.18 5.04
CA MET A 106 6.04 6.00 6.20
C MET A 106 7.50 5.84 5.70
N PRO A 107 8.45 6.70 6.13
CA PRO A 107 9.83 6.71 5.59
C PRO A 107 10.61 5.40 5.79
N ASP A 108 10.20 4.62 6.77
CA ASP A 108 10.77 3.36 7.22
C ASP A 108 10.13 2.13 6.53
N ARG A 109 9.03 2.31 5.79
CA ARG A 109 8.28 1.20 5.19
C ARG A 109 8.51 1.09 3.69
N TRP A 110 9.74 0.77 3.30
CA TRP A 110 10.12 0.62 1.88
C TRP A 110 9.31 -0.47 1.18
N TYR A 111 8.92 -1.52 1.91
CA TYR A 111 7.99 -2.53 1.40
C TYR A 111 6.64 -1.93 0.91
N GLU A 112 6.09 -0.91 1.57
CA GLU A 112 4.84 -0.26 1.13
C GLU A 112 5.04 0.47 -0.21
N ILE A 113 6.20 1.13 -0.39
CA ILE A 113 6.58 1.77 -1.66
C ILE A 113 6.69 0.73 -2.77
N HIS A 114 7.35 -0.40 -2.49
CA HIS A 114 7.44 -1.52 -3.43
C HIS A 114 6.05 -2.04 -3.83
N GLU A 115 5.16 -2.26 -2.89
CA GLU A 115 3.83 -2.77 -3.19
C GLU A 115 2.98 -1.79 -4.01
N ILE A 116 3.21 -0.48 -3.88
CA ILE A 116 2.58 0.53 -4.76
C ILE A 116 3.18 0.50 -6.15
N LEU A 117 4.51 0.43 -6.26
CA LEU A 117 5.18 0.30 -7.55
C LEU A 117 4.71 -0.97 -8.27
N ALA A 118 4.53 -2.08 -7.55
CA ALA A 118 4.00 -3.33 -8.08
C ALA A 118 2.55 -3.25 -8.59
N LEU A 119 1.82 -2.16 -8.32
CA LEU A 119 0.52 -1.84 -8.94
C LEU A 119 0.67 -1.06 -10.25
N MET A 120 1.87 -0.64 -10.67
CA MET A 120 2.00 0.05 -11.95
C MET A 120 1.69 -0.92 -13.10
N PRO A 121 0.90 -0.49 -14.11
CA PRO A 121 0.48 -1.38 -15.19
C PRO A 121 1.60 -1.67 -16.21
N ARG A 122 2.72 -0.93 -16.13
CA ARG A 122 3.87 -1.10 -17.02
C ARG A 122 4.98 -1.89 -16.33
N PRO A 123 5.72 -2.75 -17.05
CA PRO A 123 6.90 -3.40 -16.51
C PRO A 123 7.91 -2.36 -16.00
N HIS A 124 8.48 -2.62 -14.82
CA HIS A 124 9.57 -1.83 -14.25
C HIS A 124 10.54 -2.76 -13.50
N PRO A 125 11.80 -2.36 -13.28
CA PRO A 125 12.82 -3.23 -12.66
C PRO A 125 12.50 -3.70 -11.25
N PHE A 126 11.52 -3.07 -10.60
CA PHE A 126 11.14 -3.27 -9.20
C PHE A 126 9.85 -4.06 -9.04
N MET A 127 9.36 -4.73 -10.09
CA MET A 127 8.25 -5.67 -9.95
C MET A 127 8.67 -6.91 -9.15
N ALA A 128 9.96 -7.24 -9.17
CA ALA A 128 10.52 -8.34 -8.40
C ALA A 128 10.96 -7.81 -7.02
N PRO A 129 10.40 -8.35 -5.91
CA PRO A 129 10.77 -7.93 -4.56
C PRO A 129 12.27 -8.01 -4.30
N ARG A 130 12.95 -9.03 -4.85
CA ARG A 130 14.40 -9.23 -4.67
C ARG A 130 15.26 -8.07 -5.21
N LEU A 131 14.87 -7.49 -6.34
CA LEU A 131 15.63 -6.38 -6.95
C LEU A 131 15.38 -5.08 -6.19
N PHE A 132 14.16 -4.89 -5.72
CA PHE A 132 13.83 -3.79 -4.82
C PHE A 132 14.60 -3.94 -3.50
N ASP A 133 14.55 -5.12 -2.90
CA ASP A 133 15.25 -5.41 -1.66
C ASP A 133 16.76 -5.19 -1.80
N ALA A 134 17.41 -5.64 -2.88
CA ALA A 134 18.84 -5.42 -3.09
C ALA A 134 19.24 -3.92 -3.06
N ILE A 135 18.33 -3.03 -3.45
CA ILE A 135 18.57 -1.59 -3.54
C ILE A 135 18.13 -0.87 -2.25
N PHE A 136 17.05 -1.32 -1.62
CA PHE A 136 16.39 -0.62 -0.51
C PHE A 136 16.53 -1.31 0.86
N ARG A 137 16.50 -2.65 0.92
CA ARG A 137 16.44 -3.48 2.14
C ARG A 137 17.73 -3.69 2.92
N PRO A 138 18.97 -3.63 2.38
CA PRO A 138 20.17 -3.82 3.22
C PRO A 138 20.31 -2.81 4.37
N TRP A 139 19.40 -1.84 4.49
CA TRP A 139 19.53 -0.69 5.39
C TRP A 139 18.23 -0.35 6.12
N GLU A 140 17.22 -1.23 6.09
CA GLU A 140 15.98 -1.13 6.91
C GLU A 140 16.25 -1.40 8.41
N SER A 141 17.39 -1.99 8.77
CA SER A 141 17.82 -1.98 10.17
C SER A 141 18.38 -0.59 10.48
N ASP A 142 17.57 0.29 11.10
CA ASP A 142 17.92 1.65 11.52
C ASP A 142 19.32 1.74 12.18
N ARG A 143 19.72 0.68 12.89
CA ARG A 143 21.03 0.56 13.55
C ARG A 143 22.25 0.63 12.62
N GLN A 144 22.12 0.31 11.34
CA GLN A 144 23.26 0.37 10.40
C GLN A 144 23.31 1.68 9.63
N PHE A 145 22.16 2.29 9.32
CA PHE A 145 22.11 3.56 8.59
C PHE A 145 22.65 4.72 9.43
N ASP A 146 22.34 4.76 10.73
CA ASP A 146 22.83 5.81 11.64
C ASP A 146 24.34 5.70 11.93
N ARG A 147 24.95 4.54 11.66
CA ARG A 147 26.39 4.31 11.82
C ARG A 147 27.22 4.69 10.60
N LEU A 148 26.58 5.02 9.48
CA LEU A 148 27.27 5.45 8.27
C LEU A 148 27.79 6.89 8.41
N GLU A 149 28.95 7.16 7.82
CA GLU A 149 29.46 8.53 7.69
C GLU A 149 28.44 9.43 6.97
N SER A 150 28.38 10.70 7.38
CA SER A 150 27.39 11.67 6.89
C SER A 150 27.34 11.80 5.36
N GLN A 151 28.49 11.79 4.69
CA GLN A 151 28.55 11.91 3.22
C GLN A 151 27.95 10.68 2.53
N THR A 152 28.21 9.49 3.08
CA THR A 152 27.69 8.22 2.57
C THR A 152 26.17 8.17 2.74
N ARG A 153 25.63 8.62 3.88
CA ARG A 153 24.17 8.74 4.10
C ARG A 153 23.51 9.65 3.08
N ILE A 154 24.09 10.82 2.80
CA ILE A 154 23.57 11.78 1.80
C ILE A 154 23.56 11.15 0.41
N ALA A 155 24.66 10.50 0.00
CA ALA A 155 24.74 9.84 -1.30
C ALA A 155 23.67 8.75 -1.48
N TYR A 156 23.38 7.98 -0.43
CA TYR A 156 22.33 6.97 -0.46
C TYR A 156 20.92 7.56 -0.51
N SER A 157 20.64 8.59 0.30
CA SER A 157 19.37 9.32 0.25
C SER A 157 19.14 9.90 -1.15
N ASN A 158 20.17 10.47 -1.78
CA ASN A 158 20.08 10.99 -3.14
C ASN A 158 19.77 9.89 -4.16
N ARG A 159 20.39 8.71 -4.07
CA ARG A 159 20.07 7.58 -4.95
C ARG A 159 18.61 7.14 -4.82
N ARG A 160 18.08 7.09 -3.59
CA ARG A 160 16.66 6.77 -3.33
C ARG A 160 15.74 7.83 -3.95
N ILE A 161 16.06 9.12 -3.76
CA ILE A 161 15.27 10.24 -4.30
C ILE A 161 15.24 10.19 -5.84
N VAL A 162 16.39 10.04 -6.48
CA VAL A 162 16.51 9.95 -7.95
C VAL A 162 15.64 8.82 -8.50
N PHE A 163 15.56 7.71 -7.78
CA PHE A 163 14.73 6.58 -8.19
C PHE A 163 13.22 6.83 -8.02
N LEU A 164 12.82 7.47 -6.93
CA LEU A 164 11.41 7.74 -6.65
C LEU A 164 10.85 8.87 -7.52
N LEU A 165 11.69 9.83 -7.90
CA LEU A 165 11.29 11.06 -8.61
C LEU A 165 10.38 10.83 -9.84
N PRO A 166 10.62 9.83 -10.71
CA PRO A 166 9.77 9.62 -11.90
C PRO A 166 8.40 9.03 -11.58
N ASN A 167 8.24 8.40 -10.41
CA ASN A 167 7.04 7.62 -10.06
C ASN A 167 6.19 8.32 -8.98
N PHE A 168 6.78 9.24 -8.22
CA PHE A 168 6.15 9.89 -7.08
C PHE A 168 6.18 11.40 -7.22
N VAL A 169 5.04 12.02 -6.94
CA VAL A 169 4.92 13.47 -6.83
C VAL A 169 4.48 13.79 -5.41
N ALA A 170 5.34 14.48 -4.67
CA ALA A 170 5.04 14.98 -3.33
C ALA A 170 5.17 16.51 -3.35
N ARG A 171 4.16 17.21 -2.83
CA ARG A 171 4.21 18.66 -2.62
C ARG A 171 4.28 18.91 -1.11
N PRO A 172 5.41 19.43 -0.59
CA PRO A 172 5.53 19.66 0.84
C PRO A 172 4.58 20.78 1.28
N ALA A 173 4.09 20.70 2.52
CA ALA A 173 3.22 21.73 3.10
C ALA A 173 3.87 23.12 3.11
N ALA A 174 5.21 23.19 3.10
CA ALA A 174 5.97 24.44 2.99
C ALA A 174 5.67 25.23 1.69
N VAL A 175 5.12 24.60 0.65
CA VAL A 175 4.67 25.30 -0.57
C VAL A 175 3.38 26.11 -0.32
N LEU A 176 2.63 25.77 0.73
CA LEU A 176 1.41 26.46 1.12
C LEU A 176 1.77 27.65 2.02
N SER A 177 2.28 28.72 1.40
CA SER A 177 2.77 29.93 2.08
C SER A 177 1.74 30.73 2.87
N HIS A 178 0.45 30.40 2.73
CA HIS A 178 -0.67 31.06 3.39
C HIS A 178 -1.18 30.31 4.63
N LEU A 179 -0.58 29.17 4.97
CA LEU A 179 -0.92 28.45 6.18
C LEU A 179 -0.15 29.03 7.36
N ASP A 180 -0.86 29.28 8.45
CA ASP A 180 -0.23 29.62 9.72
C ASP A 180 0.73 28.51 10.15
N GLY A 181 1.80 28.89 10.85
CA GLY A 181 2.75 27.94 11.41
C GLY A 181 2.06 26.93 12.32
N CYS A 182 2.51 25.68 12.29
CA CYS A 182 2.03 24.66 13.23
C CYS A 182 2.68 24.90 14.61
N VAL A 183 1.87 25.26 15.60
CA VAL A 183 2.31 25.30 17.00
C VAL A 183 2.15 23.91 17.58
N ARG A 184 3.27 23.28 17.94
CA ARG A 184 3.27 21.99 18.62
C ARG A 184 3.39 22.23 20.12
N GLU A 185 2.28 22.02 20.82
CA GLU A 185 2.28 22.05 22.29
C GLU A 185 2.61 20.66 22.84
N SER A 186 3.51 20.61 23.80
CA SER A 186 3.85 19.39 24.53
C SER A 186 3.36 19.56 25.96
N LEU A 187 2.29 18.86 26.31
CA LEU A 187 1.81 18.79 27.68
C LEU A 187 2.45 17.58 28.35
N GLN A 188 3.07 17.81 29.51
CA GLN A 188 3.57 16.77 30.37
C GLN A 188 2.56 16.55 31.49
N PHE A 189 2.30 15.29 31.80
CA PHE A 189 1.39 14.89 32.87
C PHE A 189 2.19 14.05 33.84
N ASP A 190 2.07 14.35 35.12
CA ASP A 190 2.56 13.46 36.16
C ASP A 190 1.68 12.22 36.22
N VAL A 191 2.31 11.06 36.37
CA VAL A 191 1.58 9.80 36.60
C VAL A 191 1.19 9.77 38.06
N ASP A 192 -0.07 9.43 38.36
CA ASP A 192 -0.53 9.24 39.73
C ASP A 192 0.33 8.13 40.39
N PRO A 193 0.85 8.32 41.61
CA PRO A 193 1.61 7.29 42.32
C PRO A 193 0.92 5.92 42.37
N ALA A 194 -0.42 5.87 42.41
CA ALA A 194 -1.18 4.63 42.37
C ALA A 194 -1.07 3.92 41.00
N ASP A 195 -1.17 4.67 39.91
CA ASP A 195 -1.01 4.15 38.55
C ASP A 195 0.44 3.75 38.27
N GLU A 196 1.41 4.52 38.76
CA GLU A 196 2.82 4.19 38.67
C GLU A 196 3.13 2.86 39.38
N ALA A 197 2.61 2.67 40.60
CA ALA A 197 2.75 1.42 41.33
C ALA A 197 2.11 0.22 40.59
N ALA A 198 0.94 0.42 39.98
CA ALA A 198 0.27 -0.59 39.17
C ALA A 198 1.08 -0.94 37.90
N ILE A 199 1.63 0.05 37.19
CA ILE A 199 2.50 -0.15 36.03
C ILE A 199 3.77 -0.90 36.43
N ILE A 200 4.43 -0.49 37.53
CA ILE A 200 5.64 -1.17 38.02
C ILE A 200 5.32 -2.64 38.38
N HIS A 201 4.20 -2.90 39.05
CA HIS A 201 3.76 -4.24 39.40
C HIS A 201 3.52 -5.11 38.14
N TYR A 202 2.76 -4.59 37.17
CA TYR A 202 2.52 -5.28 35.89
C TYR A 202 3.80 -5.53 35.11
N THR A 203 4.67 -4.53 35.00
CA THR A 203 5.92 -4.61 34.25
C THR A 203 6.85 -5.64 34.89
N ARG A 204 7.02 -5.62 36.22
CA ARG A 204 7.81 -6.63 36.94
C ARG A 204 7.23 -8.05 36.80
N GLY A 205 5.90 -8.18 36.83
CA GLY A 205 5.22 -9.45 36.61
C GLY A 205 5.42 -10.01 35.19
N PHE A 206 5.39 -9.15 34.17
CA PHE A 206 5.64 -9.51 32.79
C PHE A 206 7.06 -10.01 32.57
N TYR A 207 8.07 -9.30 33.09
CA TYR A 207 9.48 -9.68 32.97
C TYR A 207 9.83 -10.96 33.74
N LYS A 208 9.21 -11.21 34.91
CA LYS A 208 9.37 -12.49 35.64
C LYS A 208 8.81 -13.67 34.86
N ARG A 209 7.67 -13.52 34.18
CA ARG A 209 7.09 -14.60 33.37
C ARG A 209 7.92 -14.89 32.13
N THR A 210 8.35 -13.87 31.38
CA THR A 210 9.15 -14.07 30.17
C THR A 210 10.53 -14.67 30.44
N THR A 211 11.18 -14.31 31.56
CA THR A 211 12.44 -14.96 31.97
C THR A 211 12.25 -16.40 32.46
N SER A 212 11.14 -16.73 33.11
CA SER A 212 10.84 -18.11 33.52
C SER A 212 10.49 -19.04 32.35
N VAL A 213 9.85 -18.54 31.29
CA VAL A 213 9.57 -19.33 30.08
C VAL A 213 10.85 -19.57 29.28
N ALA A 214 11.72 -18.56 29.15
CA ALA A 214 13.02 -18.72 28.48
C ALA A 214 13.98 -19.69 29.20
N ALA A 215 13.84 -19.87 30.52
CA ALA A 215 14.62 -20.82 31.30
C ALA A 215 14.06 -22.26 31.30
N ALA A 216 12.79 -22.44 30.90
CA ALA A 216 12.14 -23.76 30.84
C ALA A 216 12.22 -24.43 29.45
N GLU A 217 12.63 -23.68 28.41
CA GLU A 217 12.77 -24.14 27.03
C GLU A 217 14.24 -24.44 26.63
N GLY A 218 15.18 -24.41 27.59
CA GLY A 218 16.57 -24.84 27.42
C GLY A 218 16.86 -26.14 28.16
#